data_AF-A0A7V8WXY0-F1
#
_entry.id   AF-A0A7V8WXY0-F1
#
_cell.length_a   1.000
_cell.length_b   1.000
_cell.length_c   1.000
_cell.angle_alpha   90.00
_cell.angle_beta   90.00
_cell.angle_gamma   90.00
#
_symmetry.space_group_name_H-M   'P 1'
#
loop_
_entity.id
_entity.type
_entity.pdbx_description
1 polymer ?
#
loop_
_entity_poly.entity_id
_entity_poly.type
_entity_poly.pdbx_seq_one_letter_code
_entity_poly.pdbx_strand_id
1 'polypeptide(L)'
;MEVGLFAPLGNGNANAEILRALGAEAEARGFESIWVAEHVVLFDQYDSQYPYAEDGRFPGGGDTGLLEPLTALTYLAAVTDRVRLGTGICLVPQRNPVYTAKQVVDLDALSGGRVDFGIGVGWLR
;
A
#
# COMPACT_ATOMS: atom_id res chain seq x y z
N MET A 1 11.99 -18.82 5.82
CA MET A 1 10.67 -18.31 5.39
C MET A 1 10.67 -16.84 5.70
N GLU A 2 10.38 -16.00 4.71
CA GLU A 2 10.28 -14.55 4.87
C GLU A 2 8.82 -14.18 5.15
N VAL A 3 8.60 -13.19 6.03
CA VAL A 3 7.26 -12.79 6.49
C VAL A 3 7.12 -11.28 6.36
N GLY A 4 6.10 -10.86 5.61
CA GLY A 4 5.73 -9.45 5.41
C GLY A 4 4.47 -9.06 6.16
N LEU A 5 4.27 -7.75 6.32
CA LEU A 5 3.09 -7.15 6.92
C LEU A 5 2.26 -6.43 5.85
N PHE A 6 0.96 -6.72 5.79
CA PHE A 6 0.03 -5.94 4.98
C PHE A 6 -0.62 -4.85 5.85
N ALA A 7 -0.36 -3.59 5.54
CA ALA A 7 -0.71 -2.45 6.37
C ALA A 7 -2.09 -1.89 6.02
N PRO A 8 -3.08 -1.97 6.93
CA PRO A 8 -4.41 -1.40 6.72
C PRO A 8 -4.39 0.12 6.99
N LEU A 9 -3.83 0.90 6.06
CA LEU A 9 -3.70 2.36 6.15
C LEU A 9 -4.98 3.09 5.73
N GLY A 10 -6.10 2.70 6.34
CA GLY A 10 -7.41 3.29 6.10
C GLY A 10 -7.94 4.13 7.26
N ASN A 11 -8.72 5.16 6.95
CA ASN A 11 -9.48 5.95 7.92
C ASN A 11 -8.60 6.47 9.07
N GLY A 12 -8.97 6.21 10.33
CA GLY A 12 -8.21 6.65 11.50
C GLY A 12 -6.76 6.16 11.56
N ASN A 13 -6.41 5.10 10.83
CA ASN A 13 -5.05 4.56 10.76
C ASN A 13 -4.16 5.26 9.72
N ALA A 14 -4.74 6.10 8.86
CA ALA A 14 -4.05 6.82 7.78
C ALA A 14 -3.28 8.04 8.30
N ASN A 15 -2.37 7.85 9.26
CA ASN A 15 -1.63 8.95 9.88
C ASN A 15 -0.15 8.63 10.17
N ALA A 16 0.64 9.70 10.31
CA ALA A 16 2.09 9.62 10.45
C ALA A 16 2.57 8.89 11.72
N GLU A 17 1.79 8.93 12.81
CA GLU A 17 2.10 8.22 14.06
C GLU A 17 2.02 6.71 13.84
N ILE A 18 0.93 6.23 13.22
CA ILE A 18 0.73 4.82 12.89
C ILE A 18 1.81 4.33 11.92
N LEU A 19 2.13 5.08 10.86
CA LEU A 19 3.19 4.68 9.93
C LEU A 19 4.56 4.59 10.62
N ARG A 20 4.88 5.53 11.52
CA ARG A 20 6.13 5.51 12.27
C ARG A 20 6.22 4.30 13.19
N ALA A 21 5.14 4.04 13.94
CA ALA A 21 5.07 2.88 14.82
C ALA A 21 5.17 1.58 14.01
N LEU A 22 4.39 1.45 12.93
CA LEU A 22 4.44 0.30 12.03
C LEU A 22 5.87 0.03 11.52
N GLY A 23 6.55 1.06 11.00
CA GLY A 23 7.92 0.93 10.49
C GLY A 23 8.90 0.45 11.56
N ALA A 24 8.94 1.14 12.71
CA ALA A 24 9.85 0.80 13.81
C ALA A 24 9.57 -0.61 14.36
N GLU A 25 8.30 -0.95 14.57
CA GLU A 25 7.91 -2.23 15.16
C GLU A 25 8.11 -3.39 14.18
N ALA A 26 7.93 -3.17 12.87
CA ALA A 26 8.23 -4.14 11.83
C ALA A 26 9.72 -4.49 11.81
N GLU A 27 10.58 -3.48 11.88
CA GLU A 27 12.02 -3.69 11.91
C GLU A 27 12.50 -4.40 13.16
N ALA A 28 12.04 -3.94 14.33
CA ALA A 28 12.40 -4.50 15.64
C ALA A 28 12.01 -5.98 15.78
N ARG A 29 10.94 -6.42 15.11
CA ARG A 29 10.48 -7.82 15.11
C ARG A 29 11.05 -8.67 13.98
N GLY A 30 11.88 -8.09 13.12
CA GLY A 30 12.51 -8.83 12.03
C GLY A 30 11.56 -9.16 10.87
N PHE A 31 10.48 -8.41 10.69
CA PHE A 31 9.68 -8.53 9.46
C PHE A 31 10.52 -8.13 8.25
N GLU A 32 10.23 -8.78 7.13
CA GLU A 32 11.01 -8.63 5.90
C GLU A 32 10.48 -7.47 5.05
N SER A 33 9.15 -7.31 4.98
CA SER A 33 8.50 -6.31 4.11
C SER A 33 7.25 -5.70 4.75
N ILE A 34 6.88 -4.50 4.28
CA ILE A 34 5.62 -3.81 4.54
C ILE A 34 4.91 -3.57 3.20
N TRP A 35 3.63 -3.91 3.13
CA TRP A 35 2.81 -3.81 1.92
C TRP A 35 1.63 -2.88 2.14
N VAL A 36 1.33 -2.03 1.17
CA VAL A 36 0.18 -1.11 1.20
C VAL A 36 -0.77 -1.36 0.03
N ALA A 37 -2.07 -1.26 0.28
CA ALA A 37 -3.10 -1.38 -0.76
C ALA A 37 -3.32 -0.05 -1.49
N GLU A 38 -3.97 -0.10 -2.65
CA GLU A 38 -4.41 1.09 -3.38
C GLU A 38 -5.91 1.05 -3.66
N HIS A 39 -6.60 2.12 -3.29
CA HIS A 39 -7.90 2.53 -3.82
C HIS A 39 -7.97 4.05 -3.80
N VAL A 40 -8.24 4.69 -4.96
CA VAL A 40 -8.43 6.14 -5.03
C VAL A 40 -9.77 6.54 -4.38
N VAL A 41 -10.81 5.78 -4.67
CA VAL A 41 -12.16 5.90 -4.10
C VAL A 41 -12.73 4.48 -3.94
N LEU A 42 -13.51 4.27 -2.89
CA LEU A 42 -14.36 3.10 -2.70
C LEU A 42 -15.82 3.53 -2.84
N PHE A 43 -16.69 2.57 -3.16
CA PHE A 43 -18.13 2.80 -3.34
C PHE A 43 -18.91 1.84 -2.46
N ASP A 44 -20.04 2.29 -1.91
CA ASP A 44 -20.96 1.40 -1.17
C ASP A 44 -21.62 0.36 -2.09
N GLN A 45 -21.76 0.69 -3.38
CA GLN A 45 -22.35 -0.15 -4.39
C GLN A 45 -21.42 -0.26 -5.60
N TYR A 46 -21.19 -1.49 -6.04
CA TYR A 46 -20.39 -1.87 -7.20
C TYR A 46 -20.86 -3.24 -7.71
N ASP A 47 -20.65 -3.51 -9.00
CA ASP A 47 -21.13 -4.71 -9.68
C ASP A 47 -20.15 -5.88 -9.55
N SER A 48 -18.87 -5.58 -9.39
CA SER A 48 -17.82 -6.60 -9.21
C SER A 48 -17.92 -7.37 -7.89
N GLN A 49 -17.33 -8.56 -7.83
CA GLN A 49 -17.15 -9.33 -6.60
C GLN A 49 -15.74 -9.10 -6.05
N TYR A 50 -15.62 -8.78 -4.76
CA TYR A 50 -14.33 -8.70 -4.09
C TYR A 50 -13.71 -10.10 -3.97
N PRO A 51 -12.51 -10.35 -4.54
CA PRO A 51 -11.99 -11.71 -4.71
C PRO A 51 -11.48 -12.36 -3.41
N TYR A 52 -11.41 -11.61 -2.30
CA TYR A 52 -10.81 -12.07 -1.04
C TYR A 52 -11.81 -12.19 0.11
N ALA A 53 -13.12 -12.14 -0.17
CA ALA A 53 -14.18 -12.38 0.80
C ALA A 53 -15.25 -13.33 0.21
N GLU A 54 -15.80 -14.22 1.04
CA GLU A 54 -16.81 -15.21 0.60
C GLU A 54 -18.11 -14.56 0.13
N ASP A 55 -18.51 -13.44 0.74
CA ASP A 55 -19.70 -12.67 0.35
C ASP A 55 -19.44 -11.72 -0.85
N GLY A 56 -18.21 -11.73 -1.37
CA GLY A 56 -17.79 -10.85 -2.46
C GLY A 56 -17.81 -9.37 -2.11
N ARG A 57 -17.84 -9.00 -0.82
CA ARG A 57 -17.84 -7.61 -0.37
C ARG A 57 -16.50 -7.22 0.24
N PHE A 58 -15.99 -6.08 -0.18
CA PHE A 58 -14.87 -5.44 0.50
C PHE A 58 -15.28 -5.06 1.93
N PRO A 59 -14.45 -5.34 2.95
CA PRO A 59 -14.78 -5.04 4.35
C PRO A 59 -14.85 -3.54 4.71
N GLY A 60 -14.65 -2.63 3.75
CA GLY A 60 -14.82 -1.18 3.89
C GLY A 60 -15.97 -0.64 3.01
N GLY A 61 -16.52 0.51 3.40
CA GLY A 61 -17.56 1.23 2.66
C GLY A 61 -17.02 2.37 1.78
N GLY A 62 -17.91 3.11 1.14
CA GLY A 62 -17.56 4.28 0.33
C GLY A 62 -16.97 5.44 1.11
N ASP A 63 -17.10 5.42 2.44
CA ASP A 63 -16.45 6.34 3.37
C ASP A 63 -15.00 5.94 3.71
N THR A 64 -14.53 4.80 3.21
CA THR A 64 -13.19 4.30 3.52
C THR A 64 -12.14 4.99 2.65
N GLY A 65 -11.35 5.87 3.27
CA GLY A 65 -10.21 6.52 2.64
C GLY A 65 -8.91 5.76 2.92
N LEU A 66 -8.11 5.50 1.90
CA LEU A 66 -6.77 4.93 2.03
C LEU A 66 -5.70 5.99 1.73
N LEU A 67 -4.54 5.89 2.37
CA LEU A 67 -3.37 6.67 1.91
C LEU A 67 -2.97 6.23 0.51
N GLU A 68 -2.53 7.20 -0.29
CA GLU A 68 -1.92 6.92 -1.59
C GLU A 68 -0.64 6.08 -1.38
N PRO A 69 -0.49 4.93 -2.05
CA PRO A 69 0.51 3.93 -1.71
C PRO A 69 1.95 4.44 -1.85
N LEU A 70 2.29 5.16 -2.93
CA LEU A 70 3.67 5.62 -3.12
C LEU A 70 4.04 6.70 -2.10
N THR A 71 3.09 7.54 -1.71
CA THR A 71 3.25 8.56 -0.66
C THR A 71 3.46 7.90 0.70
N ALA A 72 2.64 6.90 1.05
CA ALA A 72 2.77 6.15 2.30
C ALA A 72 4.12 5.42 2.39
N LEU A 73 4.52 4.73 1.31
CA LEU A 73 5.80 4.04 1.24
C LEU A 73 6.99 5.03 1.26
N THR A 74 6.86 6.23 0.68
CA THR A 74 7.89 7.28 0.78
C THR A 74 8.09 7.72 2.22
N TYR A 75 7.02 7.89 2.99
CA TYR A 75 7.13 8.18 4.41
C TYR A 75 7.81 7.03 5.16
N LEU A 76 7.41 5.78 4.90
CA LEU A 76 8.02 4.60 5.51
C LEU A 76 9.52 4.48 5.16
N ALA A 77 9.90 4.76 3.91
CA ALA A 77 11.29 4.79 3.48
C ALA A 77 12.14 5.78 4.30
N ALA A 78 11.56 6.91 4.69
CA ALA A 78 12.24 7.93 5.50
C ALA A 78 12.38 7.57 6.98
N VAL A 79 11.63 6.57 7.48
CA VAL A 79 11.61 6.19 8.91
C VAL A 79 11.97 4.71 9.15
N THR A 80 12.49 4.03 8.14
CA THR A 80 12.96 2.65 8.19
C THR A 80 14.23 2.50 7.36
N ASP A 81 15.08 1.54 7.69
CA ASP A 81 16.40 1.36 7.07
C ASP A 81 16.56 0.02 6.34
N ARG A 82 15.72 -0.98 6.65
CA ARG A 82 15.92 -2.38 6.26
C ARG A 82 14.70 -3.02 5.61
N VAL A 83 13.49 -2.80 6.13
CA VAL A 83 12.28 -3.48 5.60
C VAL A 83 12.06 -3.12 4.13
N ARG A 84 11.65 -4.10 3.32
CA ARG A 84 11.21 -3.85 1.94
C ARG A 84 9.84 -3.16 1.92
N LEU A 85 9.60 -2.37 0.89
CA LEU A 85 8.47 -1.45 0.76
C LEU A 85 7.66 -1.80 -0.48
N GLY A 86 6.51 -2.43 -0.27
CA GLY A 86 5.75 -3.07 -1.33
C GLY A 86 4.39 -2.43 -1.63
N THR A 87 4.01 -2.41 -2.90
CA THR A 87 2.62 -2.14 -3.31
C THR A 87 1.87 -3.47 -3.50
N GLY A 88 0.77 -3.66 -2.78
CA GLY A 88 -0.07 -4.86 -2.83
C GLY A 88 -1.53 -4.51 -3.06
N ILE A 89 -1.91 -3.89 -4.18
CA ILE A 89 -1.16 -3.68 -5.44
C ILE A 89 -1.25 -2.22 -5.87
N CYS A 90 -0.41 -1.81 -6.83
CA CYS A 90 -0.58 -0.54 -7.54
C CYS A 90 -1.53 -0.70 -8.75
N LEU A 91 -2.56 0.14 -8.83
CA LEU A 91 -3.59 0.13 -9.89
C LEU A 91 -3.11 0.90 -11.13
N VAL A 92 -2.09 0.36 -11.80
CA VAL A 92 -1.44 1.00 -12.97
C VAL A 92 -2.41 1.54 -14.04
N PRO A 93 -3.52 0.85 -14.40
CA PRO A 93 -4.47 1.39 -15.38
C PRO A 93 -5.15 2.71 -14.99
N GLN A 94 -5.15 3.07 -13.70
CA GLN A 94 -5.75 4.31 -13.20
C GLN A 94 -4.73 5.45 -13.11
N ARG A 95 -3.47 5.23 -13.49
CA ARG A 95 -2.37 6.17 -13.28
C ARG A 95 -1.72 6.54 -14.60
N ASN A 96 -1.08 7.71 -14.65
CA ASN A 96 -0.22 8.04 -15.79
C ASN A 96 1.07 7.18 -15.68
N PRO A 97 1.42 6.38 -16.70
CA PRO A 97 2.53 5.42 -16.58
C PRO A 97 3.90 6.10 -16.46
N VAL A 98 4.10 7.26 -17.13
CA VAL A 98 5.39 7.97 -17.09
C VAL A 98 5.63 8.58 -15.71
N TYR A 99 4.61 9.23 -15.13
CA TYR A 99 4.71 9.75 -13.77
C TYR A 99 4.84 8.64 -12.73
N THR A 100 4.08 7.55 -12.89
CA THR A 100 4.17 6.39 -11.98
C THR A 100 5.57 5.81 -11.99
N ALA A 101 6.17 5.60 -13.15
CA ALA A 101 7.55 5.12 -13.26
C ALA A 101 8.54 6.06 -12.56
N LYS A 102 8.39 7.39 -12.76
CA LYS A 102 9.25 8.37 -12.08
C LYS A 102 9.12 8.30 -10.56
N GLN A 103 7.89 8.22 -10.05
CA GLN A 103 7.63 8.14 -8.61
C GLN A 103 8.20 6.86 -7.99
N VAL A 104 8.04 5.71 -8.66
CA VAL A 104 8.58 4.43 -8.19
C VAL A 104 10.11 4.44 -8.15
N VAL A 105 10.75 4.97 -9.19
CA VAL A 105 12.23 5.08 -9.23
C VAL A 105 12.75 6.06 -8.18
N ASP A 106 12.04 7.17 -7.94
CA ASP A 106 12.41 8.11 -6.88
C ASP A 106 12.31 7.47 -5.50
N LEU A 107 11.23 6.74 -5.24
CA LEU A 107 11.06 5.98 -4.01
C LEU A 107 12.14 4.91 -3.85
N ASP A 108 12.48 4.19 -4.92
CA ASP A 108 13.53 3.17 -4.90
C ASP A 108 14.89 3.78 -4.56
N ALA A 109 15.23 4.91 -5.19
CA ALA A 109 16.46 5.65 -4.88
C ALA A 109 16.48 6.17 -3.43
N LEU A 110 15.38 6.74 -2.94
CA LEU A 110 15.27 7.27 -1.58
C LEU A 110 15.31 6.16 -0.51
N SER A 111 14.78 4.99 -0.83
CA SER A 111 14.78 3.84 0.08
C SER A 111 16.08 3.03 0.04
N GLY A 112 16.96 3.27 -0.94
CA GLY A 112 18.19 2.51 -1.13
C GLY A 112 17.96 1.13 -1.77
N GLY A 113 17.03 1.02 -2.73
CA GLY A 113 16.77 -0.22 -3.47
C GLY A 113 15.78 -1.17 -2.77
N ARG A 114 14.93 -0.67 -1.88
CA ARG A 114 14.04 -1.48 -1.03
C ARG A 114 12.62 -1.61 -1.58
N VAL A 115 12.35 -1.21 -2.82
CA VAL A 115 10.97 -1.20 -3.35
C VAL A 115 10.60 -2.53 -4.01
N ASP A 116 9.40 -3.01 -3.70
CA ASP A 116 8.70 -4.08 -4.41
C ASP A 116 7.45 -3.53 -5.11
N PHE A 117 7.57 -3.28 -6.41
CA PHE A 117 6.47 -2.69 -7.18
C PHE A 117 5.49 -3.75 -7.70
N GLY A 118 4.62 -4.24 -6.82
CA GLY A 118 3.51 -5.10 -7.18
C GLY A 118 2.39 -4.33 -7.88
N ILE A 119 1.97 -4.80 -9.06
CA ILE A 119 0.98 -4.14 -9.91
C ILE A 119 -0.26 -5.02 -10.13
N GLY A 120 -1.37 -4.39 -10.50
CA GLY A 120 -2.51 -5.11 -11.05
C GLY A 120 -3.57 -4.22 -11.67
N VAL A 121 -4.61 -4.86 -12.18
CA VAL A 121 -5.64 -4.22 -13.01
C VAL A 121 -6.83 -3.68 -12.21
N GLY A 122 -6.92 -4.01 -10.92
CA GLY A 122 -8.06 -3.69 -10.07
C GLY A 122 -9.24 -4.64 -10.25
N TRP A 123 -10.06 -4.75 -9.21
CA TRP A 123 -11.26 -5.59 -9.19
C TRP A 123 -12.55 -4.75 -9.24
N LEU A 124 -12.51 -3.54 -8.65
CA LEU A 124 -13.67 -2.68 -8.43
C LEU A 124 -14.21 -2.13 -9.75
N ARG A 125 -15.46 -2.50 -10.06
CA ARG A 125 -16.23 -2.04 -11.23
C ARG A 125 -17.67 -1.75 -10.85
#